data_AF-A0A0A9HU96-F1
#
_entry.id   AF-A0A0A9HU96-F1
#
_cell.length_a   1.000
_cell.length_b   1.000
_cell.length_c   1.000
_cell.angle_alpha   90.00
_cell.angle_beta   90.00
_cell.angle_gamma   90.00
#
_symmetry.space_group_name_H-M   'P 1'
#
loop_
_entity.id
_entity.type
_entity.pdbx_description
1 polymer ?
#
loop_
_entity_poly.entity_id
_entity_poly.type
_entity_poly.pdbx_seq_one_letter_code
_entity_poly.pdbx_strand_id
1 'polypeptide(L)' 'MATRFSLNQAAFFDQFARSMVKMSQMDVLTGNAGEIRLNCAVRNSRVSGLETAGDEGLAADA' A
#
# COMPACT_ATOMS: atom_id res chain seq x y z
N MET A 1 -24.10 -10.15 12.77
CA MET A 1 -22.78 -9.56 13.06
C MET A 1 -22.81 -8.60 14.24
N ALA A 2 -23.58 -7.50 14.20
CA ALA A 2 -23.63 -6.49 15.26
C ALA A 2 -23.93 -7.07 16.65
N THR A 3 -24.98 -7.89 16.79
CA THR A 3 -25.33 -8.56 18.05
C THR A 3 -24.23 -9.48 18.58
N ARG A 4 -23.45 -10.12 17.70
CA ARG A 4 -22.32 -10.97 18.09
C ARG A 4 -21.19 -10.14 18.69
N PHE A 5 -20.89 -9.00 18.08
CA PHE A 5 -19.82 -8.11 18.52
C PHE A 5 -20.18 -7.33 19.78
N SER A 6 -21.44 -6.94 19.95
CA SER A 6 -21.91 -6.26 21.16
C SER A 6 -21.92 -7.18 22.38
N LEU A 7 -22.14 -8.49 22.19
CA LEU A 7 -22.16 -9.48 23.27
C LEU A 7 -20.80 -10.15 23.52
N ASN A 8 -19.87 -10.09 22.57
CA ASN A 8 -18.56 -10.73 22.66
C ASN A 8 -17.47 -9.81 22.09
N GLN A 9 -16.80 -9.08 23.00
CA GLN A 9 -15.73 -8.15 22.67
C GLN A 9 -14.52 -8.85 22.02
N ALA A 10 -14.16 -10.06 22.45
CA ALA A 10 -13.05 -10.81 21.86
C ALA A 10 -13.33 -11.15 20.38
N ALA A 11 -14.56 -11.56 20.07
CA ALA A 11 -14.99 -11.81 18.70
C ALA A 11 -14.99 -10.53 17.83
N PHE A 12 -15.27 -9.36 18.42
CA PHE A 12 -15.13 -8.08 17.74
C PHE A 12 -13.66 -7.75 17.44
N PHE A 13 -12.78 -7.83 18.44
CA PHE A 13 -11.37 -7.49 18.24
C PHE A 13 -10.64 -8.42 17.27
N ASP A 14 -10.92 -9.73 17.29
CA ASP A 14 -10.38 -10.66 16.29
C ASP A 14 -10.83 -10.26 14.87
N GLN A 15 -12.12 -9.98 14.66
CA GLN A 15 -12.61 -9.59 13.35
C GLN A 15 -12.06 -8.21 12.93
N PHE A 16 -11.99 -7.26 13.86
CA PHE A 16 -11.48 -5.91 13.60
C PHE A 16 -10.01 -5.98 13.14
N ALA A 17 -9.15 -6.71 13.84
CA ALA A 17 -7.75 -6.86 13.47
C ALA A 17 -7.60 -7.44 12.05
N ARG A 18 -8.33 -8.52 11.73
CA ARG A 18 -8.34 -9.12 10.39
C ARG A 18 -8.80 -8.14 9.31
N SER A 19 -9.86 -7.39 9.58
CA SER A 19 -10.39 -6.40 8.65
C SER A 19 -9.42 -5.25 8.41
N MET A 20 -8.74 -4.76 9.44
CA MET A 20 -7.75 -3.68 9.31
C MET A 20 -6.52 -4.11 8.51
N VAL A 21 -6.05 -5.35 8.69
CA VAL A 21 -4.96 -5.92 7.87
C VAL A 21 -5.37 -6.03 6.40
N LYS A 22 -6.59 -6.52 6.14
CA LYS A 22 -7.11 -6.59 4.76
C LYS A 22 -7.24 -5.19 4.15
N MET A 23 -7.75 -4.24 4.91
CA MET A 23 -7.94 -2.86 4.46
C MET A 23 -6.62 -2.17 4.13
N SER A 24 -5.57 -2.38 4.93
CA SER A 24 -4.27 -1.74 4.72
C SER A 24 -3.50 -2.26 3.50
N GLN A 25 -3.99 -3.32 2.85
CA GLN A 25 -3.35 -3.95 1.68
C GLN A 25 -4.10 -3.67 0.38
N MET A 26 -5.20 -2.92 0.41
CA MET A 26 -5.92 -2.53 -0.81
C MET A 26 -5.17 -1.41 -1.54
N ASP A 27 -4.99 -1.57 -2.86
CA ASP A 27 -4.45 -0.58 -3.79
C ASP A 27 -3.10 0.04 -3.36
N VAL A 28 -2.27 -0.73 -2.64
CA VAL A 28 -0.95 -0.28 -2.19
C VAL A 28 0.06 -0.23 -3.34
N LEU A 29 0.95 0.77 -3.30
CA LEU A 29 2.08 0.90 -4.21
C LEU A 29 3.27 0.10 -3.67
N THR A 30 3.83 -0.80 -4.47
CA THR A 30 4.95 -1.68 -4.08
C THR A 30 6.03 -1.73 -5.16
N GLY A 31 7.22 -2.22 -4.81
CA GLY A 31 8.37 -2.23 -5.71
C GLY A 31 8.77 -0.81 -6.12
N ASN A 32 8.87 -0.57 -7.43
CA ASN A 32 9.22 0.74 -7.99
C ASN A 32 7.98 1.64 -8.21
N ALA A 33 6.77 1.19 -7.85
CA ALA A 33 5.58 2.02 -7.94
C ALA A 33 5.53 3.01 -6.75
N GLY A 34 5.31 4.29 -7.03
CA GLY A 34 5.23 5.35 -6.02
C GLY A 34 6.58 5.95 -5.62
N GLU A 35 6.66 6.54 -4.42
CA GLU A 35 7.89 7.08 -3.85
C GLU A 35 7.82 7.10 -2.31
N ILE A 36 8.98 7.04 -1.65
CA ILE A 36 9.09 7.34 -0.23
C ILE A 36 9.24 8.87 -0.08
N ARG A 37 8.22 9.51 0.48
CA ARG A 37 8.19 10.97 0.62
C ARG A 37 9.09 11.44 1.76
N LEU A 38 9.88 12.48 1.49
CA LEU A 38 10.66 13.17 2.53
C LEU A 38 9.79 14.07 3.41
N ASN A 39 8.66 14.53 2.86
CA ASN A 39 7.61 15.25 3.58
C ASN A 39 6.26 14.68 3.15
N CYS A 40 5.51 14.09 4.09
CA CYS A 40 4.25 13.39 3.79
C CYS A 40 3.21 14.25 3.06
N ALA A 41 3.22 15.57 3.29
CA ALA A 41 2.24 16.51 2.76
C ALA A 41 2.48 16.90 1.29
N VAL A 42 3.66 16.64 0.74
CA VAL A 42 4.03 17.05 -0.64
C VAL A 42 4.72 15.92 -1.39
N ARG A 43 4.59 15.91 -2.73
CA ARG A 43 5.37 15.01 -3.59
C ARG A 43 6.84 15.48 -3.61
N ASN A 44 7.79 14.55 -3.70
CA ASN A 44 9.19 14.91 -3.90
C ASN A 44 9.35 15.71 -5.22
N SER A 45 10.23 16.70 -5.21
CA SER A 45 10.54 17.46 -6.43
C SER A 45 11.29 16.57 -7.41
N ARG A 46 10.74 16.40 -8.61
CA ARG A 46 11.52 15.83 -9.71
C ARG A 46 12.49 16.91 -10.17
N VAL A 47 13.78 16.59 -10.23
CA VAL A 47 14.74 17.47 -10.90
C VAL A 47 14.37 17.44 -12.39
N SER A 48 13.95 18.59 -12.93
CA SER A 48 13.63 18.72 -14.36
C SER A 48 14.86 18.34 -15.17
N GLY A 49 14.84 17.16 -15.80
CA GLY A 49 15.95 16.64 -16.61
C GLY A 49 16.48 15.26 -16.20
N LEU A 50 15.98 14.63 -15.13
CA LEU A 50 16.29 13.23 -14.83
C LEU A 50 15.10 12.34 -15.20
N GLU A 51 15.13 11.78 -16.40
CA GLU A 51 14.25 10.69 -16.80
C GLU A 51 14.68 9.43 -16.05
N THR A 52 13.86 8.96 -15.12
CA THR A 52 14.04 7.62 -14.55
C THR A 52 13.73 6.61 -15.64
N ALA A 53 14.69 5.73 -15.96
CA ALA A 53 14.54 4.69 -16.97
C ALA A 53 13.21 3.95 -16.78
N GLY A 54 12.39 3.93 -17.83
CA GLY A 54 11.22 3.06 -17.88
C GLY A 54 11.68 1.61 -17.80
N ASP A 55 10.98 0.81 -16.99
CA ASP A 55 11.23 -0.61 -16.79
C ASP A 55 10.67 -1.43 -17.96
N GLU A 56 11.10 -1.10 -19.19
CA GLU A 56 10.89 -1.94 -20.36
C GLU A 56 11.81 -3.15 -20.20
N GLY A 57 11.30 -4.20 -19.55
CA GLY A 57 12.03 -5.43 -19.31
C GLY A 57 12.63 -5.99 -20.60
N LEU A 58 13.96 -6.01 -20.70
CA LEU A 58 14.66 -6.62 -21.80
C LEU A 58 14.61 -8.15 -21.63
N ALA A 59 13.65 -8.79 -22.29
CA ALA A 59 13.69 -10.24 -22.47
C ALA A 59 14.92 -10.58 -23.32
N ALA A 60 15.92 -11.20 -22.71
CA ALA A 60 17.02 -11.81 -23.45
C ALA A 60 16.46 -13.01 -24.24
N ASP A 61 16.45 -12.89 -25.56
CA ASP A 61 16.23 -13.97 -26.50
C ASP A 61 17.44 -14.91 -26.55
N ALA A 62 17.13 -16.20 -26.72
CA ALA A 62 17.97 -17.38 -26.46
C ALA A 62 19.18 -17.55 -27.40
#